data_AF-A0A087DTV3-F1
#
_entry.id   AF-A0A087DTV3-F1
#
_cell.length_a   1.000
_cell.length_b   1.000
_cell.length_c   1.000
_cell.angle_alpha   90.00
_cell.angle_beta   90.00
_cell.angle_gamma   90.00
#
_symmetry.space_group_name_H-M   'P 1'
#
loop_
_entity.id
_entity.type
_entity.pdbx_description
1 polymer ?
#
loop_
_entity_poly.entity_id
_entity_poly.type
_entity_poly.pdbx_seq_one_letter_code
_entity_poly.pdbx_strand_id
1 'polypeptide(L)'
;MKSLDSEIQKLALRHKAESESGNQTSFVASLNNEHLVVLCRSFSNQSVALKSLISRTLRGKRAIATRSSKSPRNDVRGPMAEKTLQTQTRLSYPRRQELLTAYAAGTPVRQIAREFGIHRNTVTTIVNSEGAPVRRPRISSEAKAQALPLYEGGMSLAEVAKELGISSAGARAIIRDAGGTMRPAGIVRHPQH
;
A
#
# COMPACT_ATOMS: atom_id res chain seq x y z
N MET A 1 25.34 -38.36 30.96
CA MET A 1 25.48 -37.09 30.21
C MET A 1 24.53 -36.02 30.74
N LYS A 2 24.76 -35.52 31.96
CA LYS A 2 24.06 -34.36 32.54
C LYS A 2 25.15 -33.38 33.04
N SER A 3 25.54 -32.41 32.22
CA SER A 3 26.55 -31.41 32.61
C SER A 3 26.56 -30.17 31.69
N LEU A 4 25.41 -29.71 31.20
CA LEU A 4 25.30 -28.44 30.45
C LEU A 4 24.39 -27.41 31.12
N ASP A 5 23.60 -27.81 32.13
CA ASP A 5 22.65 -26.91 32.81
C ASP A 5 23.34 -25.89 33.74
N SER A 6 24.50 -26.21 34.33
CA SER A 6 25.15 -25.34 35.32
C SER A 6 25.87 -24.14 34.71
N GLU A 7 26.37 -24.27 33.47
CA GLU A 7 27.00 -23.16 32.74
C GLU A 7 25.98 -22.14 32.23
N ILE A 8 24.83 -22.64 31.75
CA ILE A 8 23.71 -21.79 31.31
C ILE A 8 23.15 -21.00 32.50
N GLN A 9 23.06 -21.64 33.68
CA GLN A 9 22.62 -20.98 34.91
C GLN A 9 23.65 -19.94 35.42
N LYS A 10 24.95 -20.19 35.28
CA LYS A 10 26.02 -19.21 35.61
C LYS A 10 26.04 -18.01 34.68
N LEU A 11 25.78 -18.20 33.38
CA LEU A 11 25.67 -17.11 32.42
C LEU A 11 24.44 -16.23 32.68
N ALA A 12 23.30 -16.83 33.04
CA ALA A 12 22.07 -16.12 33.37
C ALA A 12 22.20 -15.24 34.64
N LEU A 13 22.97 -15.69 35.64
CA LEU A 13 23.22 -14.92 36.86
C LEU A 13 24.19 -13.75 36.66
N ARG A 14 25.19 -13.87 35.77
CA ARG A 14 26.10 -12.76 35.42
C ARG A 14 25.36 -11.62 34.72
N HIS A 15 24.46 -11.95 33.78
CA HIS A 15 23.68 -10.96 33.06
C HIS A 15 22.65 -10.22 33.94
N LYS A 16 22.26 -10.82 35.07
CA LYS A 16 21.31 -10.25 36.04
C LYS A 16 21.97 -9.30 37.05
N ALA A 17 23.25 -9.51 37.37
CA ALA A 17 24.03 -8.61 38.22
C ALA A 17 24.42 -7.31 37.50
N GLU A 18 24.61 -7.36 36.17
CA GLU A 18 24.91 -6.17 35.36
C GLU A 18 23.68 -5.27 35.11
N SER A 19 22.47 -5.78 35.35
CA SER A 19 21.22 -5.02 35.21
C SER A 19 20.84 -4.17 36.43
N GLU A 20 21.60 -4.22 37.53
CA GLU A 20 21.31 -3.45 38.75
C GLU A 20 22.12 -2.14 38.87
N SER A 21 23.08 -1.88 37.97
CA SER A 21 23.83 -0.61 37.92
C SER A 21 23.66 0.10 36.59
N GLY A 22 22.56 0.81 36.40
CA GLY A 22 22.43 1.74 35.30
C GLY A 22 20.98 2.01 34.91
N ASN A 23 20.56 3.24 35.15
CA ASN A 23 19.33 3.90 34.72
C ASN A 23 18.99 3.70 33.22
N GLN A 24 18.61 2.49 32.79
CA GLN A 24 18.23 2.18 31.41
C GLN A 24 16.78 1.72 31.27
N THR A 25 16.05 1.54 32.37
CA THR A 25 14.66 1.06 32.34
C THR A 25 13.62 2.16 32.03
N SER A 26 14.00 3.43 32.01
CA SER A 26 13.09 4.54 31.69
C SER A 26 13.04 4.92 30.20
N PHE A 27 14.02 4.50 29.38
CA PHE A 27 14.06 4.83 27.94
C PHE A 27 13.27 3.83 27.07
N VAL A 28 13.10 2.58 27.53
CA VAL A 28 12.45 1.53 26.73
C VAL A 28 10.92 1.62 26.79
N ALA A 29 10.36 2.21 27.86
CA ALA A 29 8.91 2.38 28.03
C ALA A 29 8.31 3.50 27.16
N SER A 30 9.13 4.42 26.63
CA SER A 30 8.70 5.51 25.75
C SER A 30 8.94 5.23 24.27
N LEU A 31 9.35 4.01 23.89
CA LEU A 31 9.33 3.54 22.50
C LEU A 31 7.88 3.26 22.08
N ASN A 32 7.12 4.35 22.02
CA ASN A 32 6.04 4.69 21.11
C ASN A 32 5.28 3.48 20.56
N ASN A 33 4.06 3.32 21.05
CA ASN A 33 3.03 2.46 20.46
C ASN A 33 2.96 2.60 18.92
N GLU A 34 3.29 3.77 18.36
CA GLU A 34 3.47 3.99 16.91
C GLU A 34 4.53 3.06 16.28
N HIS A 35 5.75 2.99 16.83
CA HIS A 35 6.81 2.12 16.33
C HIS A 35 6.50 0.64 16.56
N LEU A 36 5.82 0.29 17.66
CA LEU A 36 5.38 -1.08 17.94
C LEU A 36 4.23 -1.53 17.01
N VAL A 37 3.26 -0.66 16.74
CA VAL A 37 2.16 -0.89 15.78
C VAL A 37 2.70 -1.03 14.36
N VAL A 38 3.71 -0.22 14.03
CA VAL A 38 4.40 -0.27 12.75
C VAL A 38 5.24 -1.54 12.62
N LEU A 39 6.03 -1.92 13.63
CA LEU A 39 6.76 -3.20 13.69
C LEU A 39 5.78 -4.38 13.55
N CYS A 40 4.66 -4.35 14.29
CA CYS A 40 3.59 -5.31 14.17
C CYS A 40 2.98 -5.31 12.76
N ARG A 41 2.76 -4.17 12.08
CA ARG A 41 2.28 -4.10 10.69
C ARG A 41 3.25 -4.70 9.67
N SER A 42 4.55 -4.51 9.89
CA SER A 42 5.64 -5.05 9.06
C SER A 42 5.74 -6.56 9.11
N PHE A 43 5.58 -7.13 10.31
CA PHE A 43 5.64 -8.59 10.54
C PHE A 43 4.26 -9.28 10.44
N SER A 44 3.15 -8.56 10.59
CA SER A 44 1.78 -9.13 10.56
C SER A 44 1.29 -9.47 9.16
N ASN A 45 2.04 -9.10 8.12
CA ASN A 45 1.86 -9.66 6.78
C ASN A 45 2.52 -11.04 6.64
N GLN A 46 2.39 -11.88 7.68
CA GLN A 46 2.79 -13.28 7.61
C GLN A 46 2.11 -13.92 6.40
N SER A 47 2.93 -14.50 5.52
CA SER A 47 2.42 -15.22 4.35
C SER A 47 1.44 -16.31 4.81
N VAL A 48 0.44 -16.63 3.98
CA VAL A 48 -0.51 -17.70 4.29
C VAL A 48 0.22 -19.01 4.64
N ALA A 49 1.36 -19.24 3.99
CA ALA A 49 2.25 -20.36 4.28
C ALA A 49 2.86 -20.30 5.69
N LEU A 50 3.35 -19.14 6.14
CA LEU A 50 3.97 -18.97 7.46
C LEU A 50 2.94 -19.05 8.59
N LYS A 51 1.75 -18.45 8.42
CA LYS A 51 0.62 -18.63 9.36
C LYS A 51 0.23 -20.10 9.48
N SER A 52 0.17 -20.80 8.35
CA SER A 52 -0.14 -22.22 8.32
C SER A 52 0.93 -23.07 9.00
N LEU A 53 2.21 -22.72 8.82
CA LEU A 53 3.33 -23.39 9.46
C LEU A 53 3.28 -23.23 10.98
N ILE A 54 3.19 -21.99 11.50
CA ILE A 54 3.08 -21.70 12.93
C ILE A 54 1.87 -22.43 13.55
N SER A 55 0.73 -22.37 12.89
CA SER A 55 -0.49 -23.02 13.37
C SER A 55 -0.40 -24.56 13.33
N ARG A 56 0.43 -25.14 12.46
CA ARG A 56 0.71 -26.59 12.42
C ARG A 56 1.73 -27.00 13.47
N THR A 57 2.76 -26.20 13.71
CA THR A 57 3.78 -26.50 14.72
C THR A 57 3.21 -26.40 16.13
N LEU A 58 2.40 -25.38 16.42
CA LEU A 58 1.74 -25.21 17.72
C LEU A 58 0.70 -26.29 18.03
N ARG A 59 0.05 -26.87 17.02
CA ARG A 59 -0.93 -27.97 17.19
C ARG A 59 -0.31 -29.36 17.32
N GLY A 60 1.02 -29.45 17.30
CA GLY A 60 1.74 -30.72 17.34
C GLY A 60 1.67 -31.52 16.03
N LYS A 61 2.57 -32.50 15.89
CA LYS A 61 2.69 -33.36 14.71
C LYS A 61 1.44 -34.23 14.57
N ARG A 62 0.45 -33.79 13.78
CA ARG A 62 -0.53 -34.71 13.21
C ARG A 62 0.12 -35.44 12.04
N ALA A 63 -0.08 -36.77 11.97
CA ALA A 63 0.21 -37.53 10.77
C ALA A 63 -0.43 -36.81 9.57
N ILE A 64 0.34 -36.57 8.52
CA ILE A 64 -0.16 -35.99 7.28
C ILE A 64 -1.10 -37.04 6.69
N ALA A 65 -2.38 -37.00 7.05
CA ALA A 65 -3.39 -37.70 6.28
C ALA A 65 -3.26 -37.16 4.86
N THR A 66 -2.92 -38.06 3.93
CA THR A 66 -2.90 -37.74 2.51
C THR A 66 -4.28 -37.18 2.18
N ARG A 67 -4.35 -35.87 1.94
CA ARG A 67 -5.58 -35.28 1.44
C ARG A 67 -5.90 -36.02 0.14
N SER A 68 -7.08 -36.62 0.06
CA SER A 68 -7.65 -37.04 -1.22
C SER A 68 -7.46 -35.88 -2.18
N SER A 69 -6.64 -36.06 -3.22
CA SER A 69 -6.50 -35.06 -4.26
C SER A 69 -7.89 -34.77 -4.79
N LYS A 70 -8.24 -33.49 -4.94
CA LYS A 70 -9.49 -33.15 -5.60
C LYS A 70 -9.44 -33.71 -7.01
N SER A 71 -10.47 -34.45 -7.41
CA SER A 71 -10.59 -34.95 -8.77
C SER A 71 -10.59 -33.75 -9.74
N PRO A 72 -9.78 -33.77 -10.81
CA PRO A 72 -9.74 -32.68 -11.78
C PRO A 72 -11.13 -32.44 -12.36
N ARG A 73 -11.52 -31.16 -12.49
CA ARG A 73 -12.76 -30.78 -13.16
C ARG A 73 -12.55 -30.91 -14.67
N ASN A 74 -13.34 -31.76 -15.31
CA ASN A 74 -13.29 -31.96 -16.75
C ASN A 74 -14.47 -31.27 -17.42
N ASP A 75 -14.23 -30.67 -18.59
CA ASP A 75 -15.25 -30.20 -19.52
C ASP A 75 -15.16 -31.03 -20.81
N VAL A 76 -16.07 -30.83 -21.77
CA VAL A 76 -16.13 -31.52 -23.07
C VAL A 76 -14.83 -31.38 -23.88
N ARG A 77 -14.02 -30.35 -23.59
CA ARG A 77 -12.72 -30.09 -24.21
C ARG A 77 -11.53 -30.72 -23.45
N GLY A 78 -11.77 -31.46 -22.37
CA GLY A 78 -10.75 -32.11 -21.54
C GLY A 78 -10.58 -31.50 -20.14
N PRO A 79 -9.50 -31.86 -19.42
CA PRO A 79 -9.28 -31.40 -18.06
C PRO A 79 -9.07 -29.89 -18.01
N MET A 80 -9.86 -29.20 -17.19
CA MET A 80 -9.68 -27.78 -16.96
C MET A 80 -8.43 -27.56 -16.12
N ALA A 81 -7.51 -26.72 -16.60
CA ALA A 81 -6.41 -26.23 -15.79
C ALA A 81 -6.96 -25.44 -14.59
N GLU A 82 -6.61 -25.85 -13.37
CA GLU A 82 -6.94 -25.04 -12.19
C GLU A 82 -6.12 -23.75 -12.20
N LYS A 83 -6.74 -22.62 -11.82
CA LYS A 83 -6.04 -21.35 -11.67
C LYS A 83 -4.96 -21.51 -10.61
N THR A 84 -3.70 -21.49 -11.02
CA THR A 84 -2.56 -21.48 -10.10
C THR A 84 -2.66 -20.24 -9.21
N LEU A 85 -2.55 -20.42 -7.90
CA LEU A 85 -2.53 -19.30 -6.96
C LEU A 85 -1.30 -18.44 -7.24
N GLN A 86 -1.51 -17.20 -7.67
CA GLN A 86 -0.42 -16.26 -7.92
C GLN A 86 0.19 -15.82 -6.57
N THR A 87 1.45 -16.17 -6.34
CA THR A 87 2.19 -15.74 -5.14
C THR A 87 2.36 -14.22 -5.20
N GLN A 88 1.72 -13.50 -4.26
CA GLN A 88 1.86 -12.05 -4.15
C GLN A 88 3.20 -11.70 -3.50
N THR A 89 4.15 -11.16 -4.29
CA THR A 89 5.38 -10.56 -3.76
C THR A 89 5.03 -9.22 -3.12
N ARG A 90 5.09 -9.13 -1.79
CA ARG A 90 4.88 -7.88 -1.06
C ARG A 90 6.21 -7.16 -0.88
N LEU A 91 6.18 -5.84 -0.99
CA LEU A 91 7.32 -5.00 -0.65
C LEU A 91 7.69 -5.19 0.83
N SER A 92 8.99 -5.38 1.07
CA SER A 92 9.57 -5.38 2.42
C SER A 92 9.30 -4.03 3.10
N TYR A 93 9.14 -4.04 4.42
CA TYR A 93 8.85 -2.85 5.21
C TYR A 93 9.81 -1.66 5.00
N PRO A 94 11.15 -1.82 5.10
CA PRO A 94 12.09 -0.71 4.84
C PRO A 94 11.86 -0.09 3.46
N ARG A 95 11.55 -0.93 2.46
CA ARG A 95 11.28 -0.48 1.10
C ARG A 95 9.96 0.29 0.96
N ARG A 96 8.99 0.06 1.85
CA ARG A 96 7.77 0.88 1.93
C ARG A 96 8.05 2.24 2.57
N GLN A 97 8.91 2.30 3.58
CA GLN A 97 9.33 3.57 4.18
C GLN A 97 10.09 4.45 3.18
N GLU A 98 11.02 3.88 2.41
CA GLU A 98 11.72 4.60 1.33
C GLU A 98 10.76 5.13 0.25
N LEU A 99 9.72 4.36 -0.08
CA LEU A 99 8.66 4.80 -0.98
C LEU A 99 7.90 5.99 -0.38
N LEU A 100 7.56 5.94 0.91
CA LEU A 100 6.89 7.05 1.60
C LEU A 100 7.76 8.30 1.68
N THR A 101 9.05 8.18 1.95
CA THR A 101 9.96 9.35 1.99
C THR A 101 10.10 9.97 0.61
N ALA A 102 10.26 9.17 -0.45
CA ALA A 102 10.23 9.64 -1.84
C ALA A 102 8.87 10.30 -2.18
N TYR A 103 7.77 9.69 -1.74
CA TYR A 103 6.44 10.26 -1.87
C TYR A 103 6.28 11.53 -1.05
N ALA A 104 6.94 11.73 0.08
CA ALA A 104 6.87 12.96 0.87
C ALA A 104 7.79 14.06 0.31
N ALA A 105 8.88 13.69 -0.36
CA ALA A 105 9.87 14.62 -0.90
C ALA A 105 9.38 15.41 -2.12
N GLY A 106 8.47 14.87 -2.92
CA GLY A 106 8.01 15.58 -4.14
C GLY A 106 7.95 14.70 -5.37
N THR A 107 8.57 13.52 -5.29
CA THR A 107 8.81 12.66 -6.44
C THR A 107 7.50 12.21 -7.09
N PRO A 108 7.37 12.29 -8.42
CA PRO A 108 6.16 11.89 -9.11
C PRO A 108 5.93 10.38 -8.97
N VAL A 109 4.67 9.98 -8.77
CA VAL A 109 4.27 8.57 -8.55
C VAL A 109 4.76 7.64 -9.67
N ARG A 110 4.85 8.12 -10.91
CA ARG A 110 5.38 7.33 -12.04
C ARG A 110 6.85 7.00 -11.89
N GLN A 111 7.64 7.93 -11.37
CA GLN A 111 9.07 7.73 -11.13
C GLN A 111 9.28 6.75 -9.98
N ILE A 112 8.56 6.95 -8.87
CA ILE A 112 8.55 6.01 -7.73
C ILE A 112 8.16 4.60 -8.20
N ALA A 113 7.11 4.47 -9.01
CA ALA A 113 6.70 3.18 -9.56
C ALA A 113 7.82 2.49 -10.36
N ARG A 114 8.58 3.25 -11.16
CA ARG A 114 9.70 2.74 -11.96
C ARG A 114 10.89 2.33 -11.10
N GLU A 115 11.30 3.16 -10.15
CA GLU A 115 12.43 2.89 -9.24
C GLU A 115 12.17 1.67 -8.34
N PHE A 116 10.93 1.51 -7.89
CA PHE A 116 10.54 0.41 -7.00
C PHE A 116 10.04 -0.83 -7.75
N GLY A 117 9.91 -0.78 -9.09
CA GLY A 117 9.44 -1.90 -9.91
C GLY A 117 7.99 -2.32 -9.62
N ILE A 118 7.15 -1.37 -9.22
CA ILE A 118 5.77 -1.61 -8.78
C ILE A 118 4.77 -0.87 -9.66
N HIS A 119 3.54 -1.37 -9.70
CA HIS A 119 2.48 -0.68 -10.42
C HIS A 119 2.10 0.63 -9.70
N ARG A 120 1.77 1.68 -10.46
CA ARG A 120 1.39 3.00 -9.93
C ARG A 120 0.26 2.95 -8.88
N ASN A 121 -0.71 2.05 -9.08
CA ASN A 121 -1.81 1.88 -8.12
C ASN A 121 -1.31 1.30 -6.80
N THR A 122 -0.25 0.49 -6.82
CA THR A 122 0.35 -0.06 -5.61
C THR A 122 0.97 1.04 -4.77
N VAL A 123 1.64 2.01 -5.40
CA VAL A 123 2.14 3.22 -4.71
C VAL A 123 1.00 3.94 -4.01
N THR A 124 -0.10 4.21 -4.71
CA THR A 124 -1.25 4.91 -4.11
C THR A 124 -1.90 4.11 -2.99
N THR A 125 -1.98 2.78 -3.11
CA THR A 125 -2.54 1.94 -2.03
C THR A 125 -1.64 1.94 -0.79
N ILE A 126 -0.32 1.96 -0.96
CA ILE A 126 0.63 2.00 0.15
C ILE A 126 0.51 3.33 0.88
N VAL A 127 0.59 4.44 0.15
CA VAL A 127 0.43 5.81 0.67
C VAL A 127 -0.89 5.96 1.43
N ASN A 128 -2.01 5.50 0.85
CA ASN A 128 -3.32 5.55 1.51
C ASN A 128 -3.39 4.68 2.76
N SER A 129 -2.76 3.49 2.73
CA SER A 129 -2.77 2.55 3.87
C SER A 129 -1.98 3.05 5.07
N GLU A 130 -0.98 3.89 4.83
CA GLU A 130 -0.14 4.51 5.86
C GLU A 130 -0.66 5.90 6.27
N GLY A 131 -1.81 6.33 5.74
CA GLY A 131 -2.47 7.59 6.12
C GLY A 131 -1.77 8.84 5.62
N ALA A 132 -0.82 8.71 4.68
CA ALA A 132 -0.13 9.87 4.13
C ALA A 132 -1.13 10.72 3.30
N PRO A 133 -1.06 12.06 3.41
CA PRO A 133 -2.00 12.93 2.72
C PRO A 133 -1.86 12.77 1.21
N VAL A 134 -2.98 12.48 0.55
CA VAL A 134 -3.03 12.35 -0.91
C VAL A 134 -2.67 13.69 -1.54
N ARG A 135 -1.55 13.72 -2.25
CA ARG A 135 -1.13 14.85 -3.06
C ARG A 135 -2.14 15.06 -4.18
N ARG A 136 -2.93 16.12 -4.07
CA ARG A 136 -3.69 16.60 -5.22
C ARG A 136 -2.70 17.26 -6.17
N PRO A 137 -2.72 16.92 -7.48
CA PRO A 137 -1.93 17.66 -8.45
C PRO A 137 -2.26 19.14 -8.29
N ARG A 138 -1.24 19.95 -7.97
CA ARG A 138 -1.39 21.40 -7.89
C ARG A 138 -1.61 21.89 -9.30
N ILE A 139 -2.86 22.21 -9.61
CA ILE A 139 -3.20 22.99 -10.79
C ILE A 139 -2.52 24.35 -10.64
N SER A 140 -1.86 24.83 -11.70
CA SER A 140 -1.17 26.13 -11.69
C SER A 140 -2.17 27.25 -11.36
N SER A 141 -1.71 28.26 -10.64
CA SER A 141 -2.51 29.45 -10.32
C SER A 141 -3.01 30.14 -11.59
N GLU A 142 -2.18 30.17 -12.64
CA GLU A 142 -2.54 30.70 -13.95
C GLU A 142 -3.70 29.94 -14.59
N ALA A 143 -3.67 28.62 -14.57
CA ALA A 143 -4.78 27.82 -15.10
C ALA A 143 -6.07 28.03 -14.30
N LYS A 144 -5.98 28.32 -13.00
CA LYS A 144 -7.16 28.68 -12.20
C LYS A 144 -7.75 30.02 -12.62
N ALA A 145 -6.91 31.01 -12.90
CA ALA A 145 -7.34 32.33 -13.33
C ALA A 145 -7.94 32.31 -14.74
N GLN A 146 -7.41 31.49 -15.66
CA GLN A 146 -7.85 31.45 -17.06
C GLN A 146 -9.03 30.52 -17.33
N ALA A 147 -9.27 29.50 -16.50
CA ALA A 147 -10.31 28.50 -16.78
C ALA A 147 -11.73 29.07 -16.83
N LEU A 148 -12.07 29.99 -15.92
CA LEU A 148 -13.42 30.57 -15.85
C LEU A 148 -13.69 31.50 -17.05
N PRO A 149 -12.82 32.47 -17.40
CA PRO A 149 -13.00 33.30 -18.59
C PRO A 149 -13.13 32.51 -19.90
N LEU A 150 -12.32 31.47 -20.12
CA LEU A 150 -12.38 30.65 -21.33
C LEU A 150 -13.71 29.90 -21.44
N TYR A 151 -14.20 29.38 -20.32
CA TYR A 151 -15.47 28.68 -20.25
C TYR A 151 -16.66 29.63 -20.46
N GLU A 152 -16.66 30.80 -19.81
CA GLU A 152 -17.68 31.83 -20.01
C GLU A 152 -17.69 32.34 -21.45
N GLY A 153 -16.50 32.47 -22.07
CA GLY A 153 -16.30 32.81 -23.48
C GLY A 153 -16.85 31.78 -24.49
N GLY A 154 -17.45 30.68 -24.03
CA GLY A 154 -18.18 29.74 -24.88
C GLY A 154 -17.46 28.43 -25.13
N MET A 155 -16.21 28.28 -24.68
CA MET A 155 -15.49 27.02 -24.83
C MET A 155 -16.10 25.91 -23.98
N SER A 156 -16.04 24.69 -24.50
CA SER A 156 -16.44 23.49 -23.77
C SER A 156 -15.38 23.11 -22.72
N LEU A 157 -15.78 22.32 -21.71
CA LEU A 157 -14.87 21.81 -20.69
C LEU A 157 -13.68 21.02 -21.28
N ALA A 158 -13.89 20.36 -22.42
CA ALA A 158 -12.85 19.59 -23.08
C ALA A 158 -11.84 20.48 -23.80
N GLU A 159 -12.28 21.60 -24.38
CA GLU A 159 -11.42 22.59 -25.03
C GLU A 159 -10.59 23.35 -23.99
N VAL A 160 -11.23 23.83 -22.92
CA VAL A 160 -10.54 24.49 -21.80
C VAL A 160 -9.49 23.57 -21.18
N ALA A 161 -9.81 22.28 -21.01
CA ALA A 161 -8.87 21.29 -20.51
C ALA A 161 -7.66 21.09 -21.43
N LYS A 162 -7.87 21.06 -22.76
CA LYS A 162 -6.78 20.95 -23.73
C LYS A 162 -5.89 22.19 -23.73
N GLU A 163 -6.49 23.38 -23.72
CA GLU A 163 -5.76 24.66 -23.75
C GLU A 163 -4.90 24.85 -22.50
N LEU A 164 -5.42 24.48 -21.33
CA LEU A 164 -4.69 24.59 -20.07
C LEU A 164 -3.80 23.37 -19.74
N GLY A 165 -3.81 22.34 -20.59
CA GLY A 165 -3.03 21.10 -20.38
C GLY A 165 -3.47 20.30 -19.15
N ILE A 166 -4.74 20.40 -18.74
CA ILE A 166 -5.29 19.74 -17.54
C ILE A 166 -6.32 18.68 -17.98
N SER A 167 -6.68 17.76 -17.07
CA SER A 167 -7.81 16.86 -17.30
C SER A 167 -9.16 17.61 -17.35
N SER A 168 -10.14 17.08 -18.10
CA SER A 168 -11.51 17.63 -18.13
C SER A 168 -12.17 17.67 -16.75
N ALA A 169 -11.89 16.67 -15.90
CA ALA A 169 -12.30 16.66 -14.51
C ALA A 169 -11.65 17.79 -13.69
N GLY A 170 -10.38 18.10 -13.97
CA GLY A 170 -9.66 19.23 -13.37
C GLY A 170 -10.25 20.56 -13.80
N ALA A 171 -10.51 20.77 -15.10
CA ALA A 171 -11.15 21.98 -15.62
C ALA A 171 -12.53 22.21 -14.96
N ARG A 172 -13.38 21.17 -14.90
CA ARG A 172 -14.67 21.21 -14.18
C ARG A 172 -14.51 21.59 -12.70
N ALA A 173 -13.53 21.01 -12.01
CA ALA A 173 -13.29 21.29 -10.60
C ALA A 173 -12.88 22.76 -10.38
N ILE A 174 -11.95 23.28 -11.20
CA ILE A 174 -11.50 24.68 -11.12
C ILE A 174 -12.64 25.65 -11.35
N ILE A 175 -13.43 25.44 -12.41
CA ILE A 175 -14.54 26.34 -12.77
C ILE A 175 -15.57 26.37 -11.63
N ARG A 176 -15.88 25.22 -11.05
CA ARG A 176 -16.79 25.12 -9.89
C ARG A 176 -16.20 25.80 -8.65
N ASP A 177 -14.92 25.59 -8.37
CA ASP A 177 -14.25 26.20 -7.21
C ASP A 177 -14.13 27.73 -7.36
N ALA A 178 -14.11 28.24 -8.60
CA ALA A 178 -14.16 29.66 -8.93
C ALA A 178 -15.59 30.25 -8.94
N GLY A 179 -16.62 29.45 -8.65
CA GLY A 179 -18.02 29.89 -8.60
C GLY A 179 -18.77 29.87 -9.94
N GLY A 180 -18.17 29.31 -10.99
CA GLY A 180 -18.81 29.19 -12.30
C GLY A 180 -19.98 28.21 -12.30
N THR A 181 -21.09 28.59 -12.95
CA THR A 181 -22.26 27.71 -13.11
C THR A 181 -22.04 26.74 -14.27
N MET A 182 -22.26 25.45 -14.02
CA MET A 182 -22.08 24.43 -15.04
C MET A 182 -23.22 24.50 -16.05
N ARG A 183 -22.88 24.55 -17.34
CA ARG A 183 -23.84 24.50 -18.44
C ARG A 183 -24.45 23.10 -18.44
N PRO A 184 -25.75 22.98 -18.77
CA PRO A 184 -26.38 21.68 -18.87
C PRO A 184 -25.59 20.80 -19.82
N ALA A 185 -25.41 19.53 -19.46
CA ALA A 185 -24.74 18.58 -20.32
C ALA A 185 -25.49 18.53 -21.65
N GLY A 186 -24.79 18.74 -22.77
CA GLY A 186 -25.36 18.47 -24.08
C GLY A 186 -25.85 17.03 -24.13
N ILE A 187 -27.05 16.82 -24.67
CA ILE A 187 -27.62 15.47 -24.86
C ILE A 187 -26.62 14.67 -25.69
N VAL A 188 -26.01 13.65 -25.09
CA VAL A 188 -25.17 12.70 -25.82
C VAL A 188 -26.11 11.85 -26.67
N ARG A 189 -26.34 12.27 -27.92
CA ARG A 189 -27.04 11.43 -28.89
C ARG A 189 -26.16 10.21 -29.15
N HIS A 190 -26.56 9.06 -28.61
CA HIS A 190 -25.96 7.79 -29.00
C HIS A 190 -26.24 7.60 -30.51
N PRO A 191 -25.20 7.41 -31.34
CA PRO A 191 -25.41 7.05 -32.73
C PRO A 191 -26.11 5.69 -32.75
N GLN A 192 -27.33 5.66 -33.28
CA GLN A 192 -28.02 4.43 -33.63
C GLN A 192 -27.32 3.89 -34.87
N HIS A 193 -26.53 2.83 -34.70
CA HIS A 193 -26.03 2.02 -35.80
C HIS A 193 -26.85 0.73 -35.85
#